data_AF-Q8GUW9-F1
#
_entry.id   AF-Q8GUW9-F1
#
_cell.length_a   1.000
_cell.length_b   1.000
_cell.length_c   1.000
_cell.angle_alpha   90.00
_cell.angle_beta   90.00
_cell.angle_gamma   90.00
#
_symmetry.space_group_name_H-M   'P 1'
#
loop_
_entity.id
_entity.type
_entity.pdbx_description
1 polymer ?
#
loop_
_entity_poly.entity_id
_entity_poly.type
_entity_poly.pdbx_seq_one_letter_code
_entity_poly.pdbx_strand_id
1 'polypeptide(L)' 'LRPNLKRGPFSAQEEQLIIHLQCSLGNRWSRIAGH' A
#
# COMPACT_ATOMS: atom_id res chain seq x y z
N LEU A 1 -20.86 0.39 5.46
CA LEU A 1 -19.71 0.21 4.55
C LEU A 1 -19.25 1.58 4.09
N ARG A 2 -18.00 2.00 4.36
CA ARG A 2 -17.52 3.35 4.02
C ARG A 2 -17.47 3.53 2.49
N PRO A 3 -18.21 4.50 1.91
CA PRO A 3 -18.30 4.68 0.46
C PRO A 3 -17.04 5.30 -0.18
N ASN A 4 -16.09 5.78 0.63
CA ASN A 4 -14.88 6.48 0.15
C ASN A 4 -13.64 5.58 0.07
N LEU A 5 -13.79 4.27 0.22
CA LEU A 5 -12.68 3.34 0.04
C LEU A 5 -12.49 3.12 -1.47
N LYS A 6 -11.38 3.59 -2.04
CA LYS A 6 -11.03 3.30 -3.43
C LYS A 6 -10.91 1.78 -3.60
N ARG A 7 -11.92 1.17 -4.22
CA ARG A 7 -11.96 -0.24 -4.61
C ARG A 7 -11.50 -0.35 -6.07
N GLY A 8 -10.24 -0.04 -6.31
CA GLY A 8 -9.60 -0.16 -7.62
C GLY A 8 -8.22 -0.78 -7.48
N PRO A 9 -7.62 -1.24 -8.58
CA PRO A 9 -6.23 -1.67 -8.58
C PRO A 9 -5.33 -0.52 -8.12
N PHE A 10 -4.22 -0.86 -7.46
CA PHE A 10 -3.18 0.12 -7.17
C PHE A 10 -2.64 0.70 -8.49
N SER A 11 -2.32 1.99 -8.48
CA SER A 11 -1.53 2.59 -9.56
C SER A 11 -0.13 2.00 -9.57
N ALA A 12 0.55 2.03 -10.72
CA ALA A 12 1.92 1.53 -10.85
C ALA A 12 2.87 2.20 -9.84
N GLN A 13 2.63 3.48 -9.52
CA GLN A 13 3.37 4.21 -8.51
C GLN A 13 3.14 3.65 -7.10
N GLU A 14 1.89 3.33 -6.75
CA GLU A 14 1.55 2.71 -5.47
C GLU A 14 2.16 1.31 -5.35
N GLU A 15 2.14 0.50 -6.41
CA GLU A 15 2.79 -0.81 -6.41
C GLU A 15 4.30 -0.70 -6.20
N GLN A 16 4.98 0.22 -6.90
CA GLN A 16 6.41 0.48 -6.72
C GLN A 16 6.72 0.91 -5.28
N LEU A 17 5.88 1.77 -4.70
CA LEU A 17 6.02 2.22 -3.32
C LEU A 17 5.82 1.07 -2.33
N ILE A 18 4.79 0.24 -2.52
CA ILE A 18 4.52 -0.93 -1.69
C ILE A 18 5.70 -1.90 -1.74
N ILE A 19 6.25 -2.19 -2.92
CA ILE A 19 7.41 -3.08 -3.08
C ILE A 19 8.64 -2.47 -2.39
N HIS A 20 8.90 -1.17 -2.57
CA HIS A 20 10.02 -0.49 -1.92
C HIS A 20 9.90 -0.55 -0.39
N LEU A 21 8.71 -0.23 0.13
CA LEU A 21 8.43 -0.25 1.56
C LEU A 21 8.49 -1.68 2.11
N GLN A 22 8.01 -2.69 1.37
CA GLN A 22 8.11 -4.08 1.78
C GLN A 22 9.58 -4.56 1.80
N CYS A 23 10.40 -4.17 0.83
CA CYS A 23 11.83 -4.49 0.84
C CYS A 23 12.56 -3.81 2.01
N SER A 24 12.20 -2.57 2.35
CA SER A 24 12.84 -1.81 3.43
C SER A 24 12.36 -2.22 4.83
N LEU A 25 11.04 -2.40 5.00
CA LEU A 25 10.40 -2.66 6.28
C LEU A 25 10.14 -4.15 6.53
N GLY A 26 10.16 -5.00 5.51
CA GLY A 26 9.74 -6.40 5.59
C GLY A 26 8.22 -6.57 5.64
N ASN A 27 7.73 -7.67 6.23
CA ASN A 27 6.30 -7.99 6.36
C ASN A 27 5.57 -7.15 7.44
N ARG A 28 5.73 -5.82 7.41
CA ARG A 28 5.08 -4.87 8.32
C ARG A 28 3.97 -4.08 7.62
N TRP A 29 2.98 -4.81 7.11
CA TRP A 29 1.85 -4.26 6.32
C TRP A 29 1.07 -3.14 7.03
N SER A 30 0.93 -3.18 8.35
CA SER A 30 0.29 -2.11 9.11
C SER A 30 1.01 -0.76 8.99
N ARG A 31 2.34 -0.79 8.88
CA ARG A 31 3.16 0.41 8.70
C ARG A 31 3.17 0.87 7.24
N ILE A 32 3.15 -0.07 6.29
CA ILE A 32 3.06 0.22 4.85
C ILE A 32 1.72 0.88 4.52
N ALA A 33 0.61 0.36 5.06
CA ALA A 33 -0.74 0.90 4.83
C ALA A 33 -0.99 2.25 5.52
N GLY A 34 -0.10 2.67 6.42
CA GLY A 34 -0.15 3.98 7.08
C GLY A 34 0.78 5.03 6.46
N HIS A 35 1.55 4.66 5.42
CA HIS A 35 2.39 5.57 4.65
C HIS A 35 1.62 6.10 3.45
#